data_AF-A0A2C9ZU32-F1
#
_entry.id   AF-A0A2C9ZU32-F1
#
_cell.length_a   1.000
_cell.length_b   1.000
_cell.length_c   1.000
_cell.angle_alpha   90.00
_cell.angle_beta   90.00
_cell.angle_gamma   90.00
#
_symmetry.space_group_name_H-M   'P 1'
#
loop_
_entity.id
_entity.type
_entity.pdbx_description
1 polymer ?
#
loop_
_entity_poly.entity_id
_entity_poly.type
_entity_poly.pdbx_seq_one_letter_code
_entity_poly.pdbx_strand_id
1 'polypeptide(L)'
;MSTPKRDFTAKTARPFLDPSALYGMDEVPTQSSSTPDSVPATLVTKSAEEAGQEWVQFSTYLHRNTYLRLKQAEYWEPGFVARQQIEQVVSALLDSLEGANRPLPEDQLQKLLQKNKKLKP
;
A
#
# COMPACT_ATOMS: atom_id res chain seq x y z
N MET A 1 -1.92 -48.73 -8.82
CA MET A 1 -2.86 -48.00 -7.94
C MET A 1 -2.82 -46.53 -8.34
N SER A 2 -3.86 -46.05 -9.03
CA SER A 2 -3.93 -44.68 -9.57
C SER A 2 -4.93 -43.88 -8.74
N THR A 3 -4.51 -42.74 -8.16
CA THR A 3 -5.37 -41.88 -7.35
C THR A 3 -6.07 -40.84 -8.23
N PRO A 4 -7.36 -40.54 -8.01
CA PRO A 4 -8.07 -39.55 -8.82
C PRO A 4 -7.66 -38.13 -8.42
N LYS A 5 -7.22 -37.35 -9.42
CA LYS A 5 -6.94 -35.91 -9.35
C LYS A 5 -8.28 -35.18 -9.12
N ARG A 6 -8.41 -34.43 -8.02
CA ARG A 6 -9.57 -33.54 -7.79
C ARG A 6 -9.29 -32.22 -8.49
N ASP A 7 -9.99 -31.97 -9.59
CA ASP A 7 -9.97 -30.68 -10.28
C ASP A 7 -10.72 -29.63 -9.43
N PHE A 8 -9.95 -28.72 -8.83
CA PHE A 8 -10.43 -27.70 -7.89
C PHE A 8 -10.77 -26.37 -8.59
N THR A 9 -11.33 -26.43 -9.81
CA THR A 9 -11.73 -25.23 -10.56
C THR A 9 -13.24 -25.19 -10.74
N ALA A 10 -13.98 -25.18 -9.64
CA ALA A 10 -15.40 -24.82 -9.66
C ALA A 10 -15.51 -23.29 -9.73
N LYS A 11 -15.81 -22.79 -10.92
CA LYS A 11 -16.01 -21.37 -11.23
C LYS A 11 -17.37 -20.95 -10.68
N THR A 12 -17.44 -20.53 -9.41
CA THR A 12 -18.64 -19.90 -8.85
C THR A 12 -18.81 -18.53 -9.49
N ALA A 13 -19.68 -18.45 -10.50
CA ALA A 13 -20.12 -17.20 -11.08
C ALA A 13 -20.85 -16.39 -10.00
N ARG A 14 -20.35 -15.18 -9.71
CA ARG A 14 -21.05 -14.24 -8.82
C ARG A 14 -22.20 -13.59 -9.62
N PRO A 15 -23.40 -13.44 -9.03
CA PRO A 15 -24.46 -12.68 -9.68
C PRO A 15 -23.99 -11.24 -9.87
N PHE A 16 -24.09 -10.75 -11.11
CA PHE A 16 -23.81 -9.37 -11.48
C PHE A 16 -25.04 -8.54 -11.10
N LEU A 17 -24.92 -7.72 -10.06
CA LEU A 17 -25.93 -6.73 -9.72
C LEU A 17 -25.60 -5.47 -10.51
N ASP A 18 -26.51 -5.07 -11.41
CA ASP A 18 -26.43 -3.84 -12.17
C ASP A 18 -26.74 -2.66 -11.22
N PRO A 19 -25.76 -1.79 -10.91
CA PRO A 19 -25.97 -0.66 -10.00
C PRO A 19 -26.89 0.42 -10.59
N SER A 20 -27.21 0.34 -11.88
CA SER A 20 -27.98 1.36 -12.61
C SER A 20 -29.48 1.32 -12.33
N ALA A 21 -29.98 0.29 -11.66
CA ALA A 21 -31.41 0.15 -11.34
C ALA A 21 -31.82 0.76 -9.99
N LEU A 22 -30.87 1.24 -9.16
CA LEU A 22 -31.15 1.66 -7.78
C LEU A 22 -31.21 3.18 -7.55
N TYR A 23 -30.76 4.00 -8.51
CA TYR A 23 -30.79 5.45 -8.40
C TYR A 23 -31.20 6.08 -9.73
N GLY A 24 -32.48 6.46 -9.85
CA GLY A 24 -32.93 7.41 -10.84
C GLY A 24 -32.55 8.82 -10.40
N MET A 25 -31.30 9.24 -10.66
CA MET A 25 -30.90 10.63 -10.57
C MET A 25 -30.03 11.00 -11.76
N ASP A 26 -30.61 11.85 -12.60
CA ASP A 26 -29.99 12.56 -13.71
C ASP A 26 -28.71 13.30 -13.32
N GLU A 27 -27.76 13.33 -14.26
CA GLU A 27 -26.48 14.02 -14.21
C GLU A 27 -26.61 15.55 -14.10
N VAL A 28 -25.66 16.20 -13.42
CA VAL A 28 -25.25 17.59 -13.75
C VAL A 28 -23.73 17.75 -13.58
N PRO A 29 -22.98 18.20 -14.61
CA PRO A 29 -21.53 18.41 -14.56
C PRO A 29 -21.17 19.87 -14.24
N THR A 30 -19.99 20.14 -13.64
CA THR A 30 -19.36 21.47 -13.74
C THR A 30 -17.84 21.43 -13.66
N GLN A 31 -17.21 21.94 -14.73
CA GLN A 31 -15.77 22.15 -14.98
C GLN A 31 -15.21 23.44 -14.36
N SER A 32 -13.86 23.50 -14.25
CA SER A 32 -12.92 24.62 -14.57
C SER A 32 -11.89 24.85 -13.44
N SER A 33 -10.63 24.41 -13.54
CA SER A 33 -9.43 24.94 -14.25
C SER A 33 -8.80 26.22 -13.67
N SER A 34 -7.50 26.16 -13.30
CA SER A 34 -6.43 27.14 -13.65
C SER A 34 -5.08 26.87 -12.93
N THR A 35 -4.02 26.75 -13.73
CA THR A 35 -2.59 27.06 -13.48
C THR A 35 -2.18 28.12 -14.55
N PRO A 36 -0.99 28.75 -14.63
CA PRO A 36 0.34 28.47 -14.01
C PRO A 36 1.18 29.73 -13.61
N ASP A 37 2.42 29.57 -13.10
CA ASP A 37 3.70 30.23 -13.57
C ASP A 37 4.88 29.96 -12.58
N SER A 38 6.02 29.37 -13.02
CA SER A 38 7.37 29.97 -13.26
C SER A 38 8.29 30.09 -12.02
N VAL A 39 9.60 29.76 -11.95
CA VAL A 39 10.70 29.31 -12.86
C VAL A 39 11.80 28.58 -12.00
N PRO A 40 13.04 28.23 -12.46
CA PRO A 40 13.70 26.94 -12.15
C PRO A 40 14.98 27.08 -11.28
N ALA A 41 15.81 26.03 -11.25
CA ALA A 41 17.07 25.84 -10.51
C ALA A 41 16.87 25.36 -9.06
N THR A 42 17.17 24.12 -8.73
CA THR A 42 18.56 23.67 -8.56
C THR A 42 18.62 22.15 -8.75
N LEU A 43 19.25 21.72 -9.84
CA LEU A 43 19.84 20.38 -9.94
C LEU A 43 21.11 20.38 -9.08
N VAL A 44 21.47 19.21 -8.55
CA VAL A 44 22.69 18.91 -7.76
C VAL A 44 22.52 19.03 -6.23
N THR A 45 21.68 18.14 -5.67
CA THR A 45 21.82 17.47 -4.34
C THR A 45 20.69 16.47 -4.06
N LYS A 46 19.70 16.36 -4.95
CA LYS A 46 18.47 15.57 -4.75
C LYS A 46 18.64 14.04 -4.58
N SER A 47 19.73 13.44 -5.06
CA SER A 47 19.76 11.99 -5.24
C SER A 47 19.87 11.15 -3.96
N ALA A 48 20.29 11.72 -2.83
CA ALA A 48 20.43 10.95 -1.58
C ALA A 48 19.20 11.08 -0.65
N GLU A 49 18.52 12.22 -0.66
CA GLU A 49 17.41 12.49 0.26
C GLU A 49 16.06 12.00 -0.30
N GLU A 50 15.85 12.07 -1.62
CA GLU A 50 14.65 11.52 -2.28
C GLU A 50 14.62 9.98 -2.26
N ALA A 51 15.77 9.32 -2.21
CA ALA A 51 15.86 7.85 -2.13
C ALA A 51 15.27 7.30 -0.81
N GLY A 52 15.12 8.14 0.22
CA GLY A 52 14.53 7.78 1.51
C GLY A 52 12.99 7.83 1.55
N GLN A 53 12.33 8.36 0.51
CA GLN A 53 10.86 8.50 0.49
C GLN A 53 10.14 7.57 -0.51
N GLU A 54 10.84 6.59 -1.08
CA GLU A 54 10.20 5.63 -1.96
C GLU A 54 9.30 4.67 -1.18
N TRP A 55 8.02 4.61 -1.58
CA TRP A 55 7.07 3.68 -0.98
C TRP A 55 7.30 2.26 -1.45
N VAL A 56 7.90 1.44 -0.60
CA VAL A 56 8.06 0.00 -0.86
C VAL A 56 6.78 -0.75 -0.45
N GLN A 57 6.19 -1.51 -1.37
CA GLN A 57 5.01 -2.33 -1.05
C GLN A 57 5.38 -3.49 -0.11
N PHE A 58 4.94 -3.39 1.14
CA PHE A 58 5.04 -4.41 2.18
C PHE A 58 3.64 -4.95 2.53
N SER A 59 3.47 -6.27 2.52
CA SER A 59 2.21 -6.93 2.90
C SER A 59 2.43 -7.81 4.12
N THR A 60 1.58 -7.66 5.12
CA THR A 60 1.58 -8.50 6.32
C THR A 60 0.22 -9.18 6.50
N TYR A 61 0.22 -10.32 7.20
CA TYR A 61 -1.00 -10.99 7.61
C TYR A 61 -1.53 -10.33 8.88
N LEU A 62 -2.82 -10.05 8.92
CA LEU A 62 -3.50 -9.52 10.09
C LEU A 62 -4.45 -10.57 10.68
N HIS A 63 -4.61 -10.53 12.00
CA HIS A 63 -5.69 -11.27 12.63
C HIS A 63 -7.05 -10.75 12.15
N ARG A 64 -8.01 -11.67 12.00
CA ARG A 64 -9.38 -11.35 11.55
C ARG A 64 -10.02 -10.21 12.34
N ASN A 65 -9.86 -10.21 13.67
CA ASN A 65 -10.41 -9.17 14.54
C ASN A 65 -9.80 -7.79 14.20
N THR A 66 -8.48 -7.71 14.05
CA THR A 66 -7.80 -6.47 13.68
C THR A 66 -8.25 -5.97 12.31
N TYR A 67 -8.38 -6.87 11.32
CA TYR A 67 -8.90 -6.50 10.00
C TYR A 67 -10.31 -5.89 10.07
N LEU A 68 -11.22 -6.50 10.83
CA LEU A 68 -12.57 -5.97 10.99
C LEU A 68 -12.57 -4.61 11.66
N ARG A 69 -11.75 -4.40 12.70
CA ARG A 69 -11.63 -3.10 13.38
C ARG A 69 -11.07 -2.02 12.46
N LEU A 70 -10.11 -2.35 11.59
CA LEU A 70 -9.61 -1.41 10.58
C LEU A 70 -10.73 -1.00 9.62
N LYS A 71 -11.57 -1.94 9.18
CA LYS A 71 -12.73 -1.63 8.32
C LYS A 71 -13.82 -0.84 9.03
N GLN A 72 -14.01 -1.06 10.33
CA GLN A 72 -14.92 -0.25 11.13
C GLN A 72 -14.39 1.19 11.27
N ALA A 73 -13.10 1.36 11.54
CA ALA A 73 -12.48 2.69 11.60
C ALA A 73 -12.59 3.43 10.26
N GLU A 74 -12.31 2.75 9.14
CA GLU A 74 -12.48 3.33 7.79
C GLU A 74 -13.92 3.79 7.50
N TYR A 75 -14.92 3.13 8.11
CA TYR A 75 -16.31 3.51 7.94
C TYR A 75 -16.74 4.67 8.85
N TRP A 76 -16.32 4.66 10.12
CA TRP A 76 -16.78 5.62 11.13
C TRP A 76 -15.93 6.89 11.23
N GLU A 77 -14.64 6.82 10.89
CA GLU A 77 -13.70 7.93 11.04
C GLU A 77 -13.39 8.59 9.69
N PRO A 78 -13.95 9.78 9.40
CA PRO A 78 -13.67 10.47 8.15
C PRO A 78 -12.19 10.85 8.06
N GLY A 79 -11.54 10.47 6.96
CA GLY A 79 -10.10 10.70 6.77
C GLY A 79 -9.20 9.63 7.39
N PHE A 80 -9.75 8.54 7.92
CA PHE A 80 -8.94 7.41 8.36
C PHE A 80 -8.27 6.71 7.17
N VAL A 81 -6.95 6.83 7.08
CA VAL A 81 -6.12 6.13 6.08
C VAL A 81 -5.31 5.06 6.78
N ALA A 82 -5.80 3.81 6.72
CA ALA A 82 -5.18 2.66 7.39
C ALA A 82 -3.67 2.55 7.09
N ARG A 83 -3.27 2.77 5.83
CA ARG A 83 -1.86 2.70 5.42
C ARG A 83 -0.97 3.68 6.16
N GLN A 84 -1.41 4.93 6.32
CA GLN A 84 -0.63 5.98 6.98
C GLN A 84 -0.55 5.72 8.50
N GLN A 85 -1.66 5.31 9.10
CA GLN A 85 -1.71 5.01 10.54
C GLN A 85 -0.87 3.78 10.89
N ILE A 86 -0.93 2.73 10.05
CA ILE A 86 -0.08 1.55 10.23
C ILE A 86 1.39 1.91 10.08
N GLU A 87 1.76 2.74 9.10
CA GLU A 87 3.13 3.20 8.93
C GLU A 87 3.62 3.91 10.19
N GLN A 88 2.90 4.93 10.69
CA GLN A 88 3.27 5.66 11.90
C GLN A 88 3.49 4.75 13.12
N VAL A 89 2.60 3.79 13.33
CA VAL A 89 2.71 2.84 14.45
C VAL A 89 3.91 1.91 14.27
N VAL A 90 4.17 1.42 13.05
CA VAL A 90 5.31 0.55 12.77
C VAL A 90 6.63 1.33 12.90
N SER A 91 6.73 2.53 12.34
CA SER A 91 7.93 3.37 12.49
C SER A 91 8.24 3.65 13.95
N ALA A 92 7.24 4.10 14.73
CA ALA A 92 7.43 4.37 16.17
C ALA A 92 7.86 3.12 16.96
N LEU A 93 7.32 1.95 16.60
CA LEU A 93 7.75 0.68 17.19
C LEU A 93 9.21 0.37 16.82
N LEU A 94 9.59 0.52 15.56
CA LEU A 94 10.97 0.28 15.11
C LEU A 94 11.96 1.24 15.75
N ASP A 95 11.61 2.52 15.90
CA ASP A 95 12.42 3.52 16.58
C ASP A 95 12.69 3.12 18.04
N SER A 96 11.72 2.48 18.70
CA SER A 96 11.86 1.98 20.07
C SER A 96 12.78 0.75 20.20
N LEU A 97 13.06 0.06 19.10
CA LEU A 97 13.88 -1.15 19.07
C LEU A 97 15.32 -0.80 18.68
N GLU A 98 16.24 -0.80 19.64
CA GLU A 98 17.67 -0.50 19.38
C GLU A 98 18.27 -1.37 18.27
N GLY A 99 17.84 -2.63 18.15
CA GLY A 99 18.34 -3.55 17.13
C GLY A 99 17.86 -3.21 15.71
N ALA A 100 16.70 -2.58 15.56
CA ALA A 100 16.17 -2.18 14.25
C ALA A 100 16.94 -0.99 13.66
N ASN A 101 17.53 -0.15 14.51
CA ASN A 101 18.33 1.01 14.12
C ASN A 101 19.81 0.67 13.86
N ARG A 102 20.22 -0.59 14.02
CA ARG A 102 21.58 -1.02 13.69
C ARG A 102 21.66 -1.41 12.21
N PRO A 103 22.73 -1.00 11.51
CA PRO A 103 22.92 -1.41 10.12
C PRO A 103 23.06 -2.92 10.01
N LEU A 104 22.50 -3.50 8.94
CA LEU A 104 22.74 -4.90 8.62
C LEU A 104 24.21 -5.12 8.23
N PRO A 105 24.80 -6.28 8.57
CA PRO A 105 26.12 -6.66 8.07
C PRO A 105 26.14 -6.67 6.53
N GLU A 106 27.24 -6.23 5.92
CA GLU A 106 27.38 -6.03 4.47
C GLU A 106 27.00 -7.29 3.66
N ASP A 107 27.47 -8.47 4.07
CA ASP A 107 27.15 -9.74 3.41
C ASP A 107 25.65 -10.05 3.40
N GLN A 108 24.93 -9.67 4.46
CA GLN A 108 23.49 -9.88 4.58
C GLN A 108 22.71 -8.84 3.79
N LEU A 109 23.18 -7.58 3.81
CA LEU A 109 22.61 -6.50 3.02
C LEU A 109 22.69 -6.81 1.52
N GLN A 110 23.87 -7.21 1.02
CA GLN A 110 24.04 -7.56 -0.39
C GLN A 110 23.16 -8.73 -0.81
N LYS A 111 23.06 -9.79 0.01
CA LYS A 111 22.14 -10.91 -0.26
C LYS A 111 20.69 -10.46 -0.32
N LEU A 112 20.30 -9.54 0.56
CA LEU A 112 18.94 -9.01 0.64
C LEU A 112 18.60 -8.14 -0.57
N LEU A 113 19.50 -7.24 -0.98
CA LEU A 113 19.37 -6.42 -2.18
C LEU A 113 19.35 -7.26 -3.47
N GLN A 114 20.15 -8.34 -3.55
CA GLN A 114 20.14 -9.23 -4.69
C GLN A 114 18.81 -10.00 -4.84
N LYS A 115 18.24 -10.46 -3.71
CA LYS A 115 17.00 -11.24 -3.69
C LYS A 115 15.76 -10.37 -3.86
N ASN A 116 15.74 -9.16 -3.31
CA ASN A 116 14.58 -8.29 -3.33
C ASN A 116 14.73 -7.21 -4.39
N LYS A 117 14.06 -7.42 -5.54
CA LYS A 117 14.03 -6.44 -6.63
C LYS A 117 13.41 -5.09 -6.24
N LYS A 118 12.59 -5.07 -5.17
CA LYS A 118 11.93 -3.86 -4.65
C LYS A 118 12.86 -2.91 -3.89
N LEU A 119 14.08 -3.35 -3.59
CA LEU A 119 15.05 -2.61 -2.78
C LEU A 119 16.26 -2.18 -3.61
N LYS A 120 16.24 -2.42 -4.92
CA LYS A 120 17.25 -1.91 -5.84
C LYS A 120 16.78 -0.55 -6.35
N PRO A 121 17.62 0.49 -6.31
CA PRO A 121 17.32 1.79 -6.89
C PRO A 121 17.20 1.71 -8.42
#